data_AF-A0A534Y3D9-F1
#
_entry.id   AF-A0A534Y3D9-F1
#
_cell.length_a   1.000
_cell.length_b   1.000
_cell.length_c   1.000
_cell.angle_alpha   90.00
_cell.angle_beta   90.00
_cell.angle_gamma   90.00
#
_symmetry.space_group_name_H-M   'P 1'
#
loop_
_entity.id
_entity.type
_entity.pdbx_description
1 polymer ?
#
loop_
_entity_poly.entity_id
_entity_poly.type
_entity_poly.pdbx_seq_one_letter_code
_entity_poly.pdbx_strand_id
1 'polypeptide(L)'
;MGLTRRKRPCAPRPRRFSRRSRLLRAALSDAGHGKATEIFALEAILGRIEKFSRNRDPDNYSWTVFGAPEDASGPWGFRVEGHHVSLNFAFAAGGEAVTPSFLGANPARVPSGPLEGQRVLGAQEDLARELVRGFAPAHRARAIIGTRSLGDIVTGPGRGDALRTPVGLAIGEMDAPHRSLAERLLDEFVRNLRTELAEAQRARIREAGLEAIHFAWAGPLEPGRAHYFRMHGPRLLIEHDNTQNDANHVHSVWRDPTRDMGLDILAEHYKSGHHGAP
;
A
#
# COMPACT_ATOMS: atom_id res chain seq x y z
N MET A 1 42.84 12.44 36.32
CA MET A 1 42.53 11.48 35.22
C MET A 1 41.01 11.31 35.13
N GLY A 2 40.34 12.01 34.22
CA GLY A 2 38.89 11.90 34.02
C GLY A 2 38.58 11.38 32.63
N LEU A 3 38.15 10.12 32.51
CA LEU A 3 37.73 9.52 31.25
C LEU A 3 36.41 10.15 30.79
N THR A 4 36.46 10.96 29.74
CA THR A 4 35.27 11.38 29.00
C THR A 4 34.79 10.23 28.11
N ARG A 5 33.71 9.56 28.53
CA ARG A 5 32.97 8.62 27.66
C ARG A 5 32.31 9.40 26.53
N ARG A 6 32.95 9.45 25.35
CA ARG A 6 32.30 9.87 24.11
C ARG A 6 31.25 8.83 23.72
N LYS A 7 29.96 9.18 23.82
CA LYS A 7 28.89 8.45 23.11
C LYS A 7 29.16 8.57 21.62
N ARG A 8 29.49 7.46 20.96
CA ARG A 8 29.53 7.40 19.49
C ARG A 8 28.10 7.43 18.98
N PRO A 9 27.74 8.29 18.01
CA PRO A 9 26.48 8.17 17.30
C PRO A 9 26.50 6.85 16.51
N CYS A 10 25.43 6.05 16.63
CA CYS A 10 25.27 4.82 15.88
C CYS A 10 24.94 5.18 14.42
N ALA A 11 25.96 5.34 13.59
CA ALA A 11 25.76 5.42 12.15
C ALA A 11 25.20 4.07 11.66
N PRO A 12 24.18 4.06 10.78
CA PRO A 12 23.70 2.82 10.20
C PRO A 12 24.83 2.10 9.47
N ARG A 13 25.05 0.82 9.79
CA ARG A 13 26.11 0.01 9.17
C ARG A 13 25.76 -0.20 7.68
N PRO A 14 26.60 0.21 6.72
CA PRO A 14 26.28 0.20 5.28
C PRO A 14 25.87 -1.17 4.72
N ARG A 15 26.29 -2.27 5.37
CA ARG A 15 25.90 -3.64 5.00
C ARG A 15 24.43 -3.99 5.29
N ARG A 16 23.78 -3.34 6.26
CA ARG A 16 22.36 -3.60 6.60
C ARG A 16 21.42 -2.92 5.62
N PHE A 17 21.72 -1.67 5.24
CA PHE A 17 20.98 -0.93 4.22
C PHE A 17 20.97 -1.66 2.87
N SER A 18 22.12 -2.21 2.44
CA SER A 18 22.20 -2.92 1.17
C SER A 18 21.42 -4.24 1.14
N ARG A 19 21.32 -4.97 2.26
CA ARG A 19 20.50 -6.21 2.35
C ARG A 19 19.00 -5.91 2.35
N ARG A 20 18.58 -4.92 3.14
CA ARG A 20 17.19 -4.43 3.18
C ARG A 20 16.72 -3.98 1.79
N SER A 21 17.52 -3.15 1.13
CA SER A 21 17.22 -2.67 -0.22
C SER A 21 17.11 -3.82 -1.23
N ARG A 22 17.99 -4.82 -1.17
CA ARG A 22 17.90 -6.01 -2.04
C ARG A 22 16.61 -6.80 -1.84
N LEU A 23 16.15 -6.97 -0.60
CA LEU A 23 14.93 -7.74 -0.34
C LEU A 23 13.68 -7.00 -0.84
N LEU A 24 13.57 -5.68 -0.65
CA LEU A 24 12.48 -4.90 -1.28
C LEU A 24 12.52 -5.02 -2.80
N ARG A 25 13.71 -4.90 -3.41
CA ARG A 25 13.88 -5.03 -4.86
C ARG A 25 13.59 -6.43 -5.40
N ALA A 26 13.51 -7.44 -4.53
CA ALA A 26 13.09 -8.78 -4.94
C ALA A 26 11.57 -8.85 -5.25
N ALA A 27 10.77 -7.90 -4.75
CA ALA A 27 9.31 -7.88 -4.94
C ALA A 27 8.76 -6.54 -5.48
N LEU A 28 9.47 -5.44 -5.29
CA LEU A 28 9.05 -4.10 -5.73
C LEU A 28 9.79 -3.66 -7.00
N SER A 29 9.10 -2.88 -7.83
CA SER A 29 9.71 -2.11 -8.91
C SER A 29 10.55 -0.96 -8.35
N ASP A 30 11.26 -0.22 -9.21
CA ASP A 30 11.93 1.02 -8.81
C ASP A 30 10.95 2.04 -8.23
N ALA A 31 9.72 2.11 -8.76
CA ALA A 31 8.68 3.00 -8.23
C ALA A 31 8.24 2.58 -6.81
N GLY A 32 7.96 1.29 -6.60
CA GLY A 32 7.56 0.80 -5.29
C GLY A 32 8.68 0.89 -4.26
N HIS A 33 9.91 0.54 -4.66
CA HIS A 33 11.10 0.70 -3.84
C HIS A 33 11.32 2.16 -3.45
N GLY A 34 11.23 3.08 -4.42
CA GLY A 34 11.30 4.52 -4.22
C GLY A 34 10.30 4.98 -3.16
N LYS A 35 9.00 4.71 -3.35
CA LYS A 35 7.95 5.05 -2.38
C LYS A 35 8.25 4.54 -0.98
N ALA A 36 8.60 3.26 -0.84
CA ALA A 36 8.90 2.67 0.47
C ALA A 36 10.09 3.39 1.14
N THR A 37 11.17 3.65 0.40
CA THR A 37 12.34 4.34 0.95
C THR A 37 12.10 5.81 1.27
N GLU A 38 11.28 6.49 0.48
CA GLU A 38 10.87 7.87 0.75
C GLU A 38 9.99 7.94 2.00
N ILE A 39 9.08 6.99 2.20
CA ILE A 39 8.28 6.88 3.43
C ILE A 39 9.18 6.63 4.65
N PHE A 40 10.21 5.78 4.53
CA PHE A 40 11.19 5.63 5.60
C PHE A 40 11.88 6.96 5.92
N ALA A 41 12.26 7.73 4.89
CA ALA A 41 12.89 9.03 5.06
C ALA A 41 11.96 10.08 5.69
N LEU A 42 10.64 10.00 5.45
CA LEU A 42 9.65 10.87 6.09
C LEU A 42 9.67 10.77 7.62
N GLU A 43 10.05 9.63 8.20
CA GLU A 43 10.18 9.50 9.67
C GLU A 43 11.13 10.54 10.25
N ALA A 44 12.26 10.85 9.58
CA ALA A 44 13.16 11.89 10.07
C ALA A 44 12.57 13.30 9.98
N ILE A 45 11.70 13.56 8.99
CA ILE A 45 10.97 14.83 8.86
C ILE A 45 9.92 14.93 9.97
N LEU A 46 9.13 13.87 10.15
CA LEU A 46 8.10 13.79 11.18
C LEU A 46 8.70 13.94 12.58
N GLY A 47 9.86 13.33 12.83
CA GLY A 47 10.61 13.49 14.07
C GLY A 47 10.96 14.95 14.38
N ARG A 48 11.23 15.78 13.37
CA ARG A 48 11.45 17.23 13.57
C ARG A 48 10.14 17.98 13.83
N ILE A 49 9.08 17.65 13.11
CA ILE A 49 7.75 18.26 13.28
C ILE A 49 7.21 17.99 14.69
N GLU A 50 7.35 16.75 15.19
CA GLU A 50 6.89 16.30 16.51
C GLU A 50 7.87 16.65 17.65
N LYS A 51 8.84 17.55 17.44
CA LYS A 51 9.80 18.02 18.46
C LYS A 51 10.68 16.91 19.04
N PHE A 52 11.31 16.13 18.16
CA PHE A 52 12.37 15.14 18.43
C PHE A 52 11.91 13.87 19.15
N SER A 53 10.83 13.25 18.66
CA SER A 53 10.42 11.91 19.06
C SER A 53 11.49 10.87 18.69
N ARG A 54 12.00 10.14 19.68
CA ARG A 54 13.02 9.09 19.49
C ARG A 54 12.55 7.89 18.66
N ASN A 55 11.25 7.73 18.48
CA ASN A 55 10.67 6.61 17.74
C ASN A 55 10.57 6.89 16.23
N ARG A 56 10.81 8.15 15.82
CA ARG A 56 10.76 8.63 14.43
C ARG A 56 12.13 8.47 13.78
N ASP A 57 12.46 7.23 13.47
CA ASP A 57 13.76 6.82 12.92
C ASP A 57 13.54 6.05 11.60
N PRO A 58 14.11 6.50 10.47
CA PRO A 58 14.06 5.79 9.19
C PRO A 58 14.58 4.34 9.24
N ASP A 59 15.40 3.98 10.23
CA ASP A 59 15.90 2.63 10.42
C ASP A 59 15.02 1.74 11.31
N ASN A 60 13.98 2.30 11.93
CA ASN A 60 13.03 1.62 12.81
C ASN A 60 11.95 0.85 12.04
N TYR A 61 12.39 0.04 11.08
CA TYR A 61 11.58 -0.91 10.33
C TYR A 61 12.10 -2.33 10.54
N SER A 62 11.16 -3.23 10.79
CA SER A 62 11.39 -4.66 11.03
C SER A 62 11.27 -5.45 9.74
N TRP A 63 12.07 -6.51 9.66
CA TRP A 63 12.17 -7.37 8.49
C TRP A 63 12.09 -8.80 8.98
N THR A 64 11.11 -9.55 8.48
CA THR A 64 10.90 -10.95 8.87
C THR A 64 10.92 -11.79 7.61
N VAL A 65 11.72 -12.85 7.59
CA VAL A 65 11.79 -13.82 6.50
C VAL A 65 11.26 -15.14 7.04
N PHE A 66 10.44 -15.80 6.23
CA PHE A 66 9.83 -17.10 6.52
C PHE A 66 10.29 -18.10 5.46
N GLY A 67 10.54 -19.34 5.88
CA GLY A 67 11.09 -20.38 5.00
C GLY A 67 12.54 -20.09 4.58
N ALA A 68 12.96 -20.76 3.51
CA ALA A 68 14.30 -20.65 2.93
C ALA A 68 14.18 -20.12 1.49
N PRO A 69 14.48 -18.83 1.22
CA PRO A 69 14.39 -18.26 -0.13
C PRO A 69 15.27 -18.97 -1.18
N GLU A 70 16.32 -19.65 -0.75
CA GLU A 70 17.20 -20.47 -1.58
C GLU A 70 16.60 -21.82 -1.98
N ASP A 71 15.58 -22.29 -1.27
CA ASP A 71 14.86 -23.52 -1.59
C ASP A 71 13.73 -23.21 -2.56
N ALA A 72 13.98 -23.45 -3.85
CA ALA A 72 12.99 -23.23 -4.91
C ALA A 72 11.78 -24.18 -4.82
N SER A 73 11.84 -25.24 -4.00
CA SER A 73 10.77 -26.21 -3.82
C SER A 73 9.87 -25.93 -2.61
N GLY A 74 10.38 -25.19 -1.63
CA GLY A 74 9.67 -24.83 -0.41
C GLY A 74 8.95 -23.47 -0.49
N PRO A 75 7.86 -23.28 0.27
CA PRO A 75 7.25 -21.97 0.40
C PRO A 75 8.18 -21.04 1.19
N TRP A 76 8.29 -19.80 0.74
CA TRP A 76 9.03 -18.76 1.46
C TRP A 76 8.33 -17.42 1.34
N GLY A 77 8.66 -16.48 2.21
CA GLY A 77 8.07 -15.17 2.18
C GLY A 77 8.81 -14.18 3.04
N PHE A 78 8.42 -12.93 2.97
CA PHE A 78 8.97 -11.91 3.87
C PHE A 78 7.98 -10.78 4.10
N ARG A 79 8.21 -10.08 5.21
CA ARG A 79 7.45 -8.92 5.64
C ARG A 79 8.38 -7.76 5.95
N VAL A 80 7.93 -6.55 5.64
CA VAL A 80 8.59 -5.30 6.02
C VAL A 80 7.59 -4.44 6.73
N GLU A 81 7.86 -4.10 7.98
CA GLU A 81 6.85 -3.50 8.87
C GLU A 81 7.44 -2.38 9.73
N GLY A 82 6.67 -1.33 9.92
CA GLY A 82 6.98 -0.20 10.77
C GLY A 82 5.84 0.79 10.77
N HIS A 83 6.11 2.02 11.20
CA HIS A 83 5.07 3.01 11.48
C HIS A 83 4.16 3.32 10.27
N HIS A 84 4.71 3.48 9.06
CA HIS A 84 3.95 3.79 7.84
C HIS A 84 4.16 2.82 6.67
N VAL A 85 4.73 1.64 6.93
CA VAL A 85 4.88 0.60 5.90
C VAL A 85 4.55 -0.75 6.52
N SER A 86 3.69 -1.52 5.88
CA SER A 86 3.52 -2.96 6.13
C SER A 86 3.31 -3.66 4.79
N LEU A 87 4.35 -4.33 4.30
CA LEU A 87 4.34 -5.06 3.04
C LEU A 87 4.50 -6.56 3.33
N ASN A 88 3.66 -7.38 2.70
CA ASN A 88 3.60 -8.81 2.94
C ASN A 88 3.75 -9.56 1.62
N PHE A 89 4.72 -10.46 1.56
CA PHE A 89 4.99 -11.29 0.39
C PHE A 89 5.10 -12.76 0.79
N ALA A 90 4.42 -13.62 0.05
CA ALA A 90 4.53 -15.06 0.17
C ALA A 90 4.61 -15.69 -1.23
N PHE A 91 5.46 -16.70 -1.37
CA PHE A 91 5.74 -17.41 -2.61
C PHE A 91 5.65 -18.91 -2.32
N ALA A 92 4.89 -19.63 -3.14
CA ALA A 92 4.73 -21.07 -3.06
C ALA A 92 4.49 -21.64 -4.47
N ALA A 93 4.41 -22.98 -4.59
CA ALA A 93 4.11 -23.63 -5.87
C ALA A 93 2.77 -23.18 -6.50
N GLY A 94 1.77 -22.81 -5.68
CA GLY A 94 0.47 -22.26 -6.11
C GLY A 94 0.50 -20.76 -6.51
N GLY A 95 1.70 -20.18 -6.59
CA GLY A 95 1.93 -18.78 -6.95
C GLY A 95 2.26 -17.90 -5.76
N GLU A 96 1.91 -16.63 -5.87
CA GLU A 96 2.29 -15.59 -4.93
C GLU A 96 1.09 -14.92 -4.25
N ALA A 97 1.36 -14.34 -3.08
CA ALA A 97 0.54 -13.35 -2.41
C ALA A 97 1.40 -12.12 -2.13
N VAL A 98 0.85 -10.94 -2.43
CA VAL A 98 1.53 -9.63 -2.29
C VAL A 98 0.75 -8.66 -1.41
N THR A 99 -0.34 -9.15 -0.81
CA THR A 99 -1.24 -8.41 0.07
C THR A 99 -1.39 -9.09 1.42
N PRO A 100 -1.73 -8.33 2.49
CA PRO A 100 -1.99 -6.89 2.50
C PRO A 100 -0.74 -6.04 2.25
N SER A 101 -0.91 -4.91 1.59
CA SER A 101 0.11 -3.89 1.37
C SER A 101 -0.38 -2.56 1.92
N PHE A 102 0.34 -2.01 2.89
CA PHE A 102 0.07 -0.72 3.49
C PHE A 102 1.24 0.24 3.27
N LEU A 103 0.91 1.44 2.78
CA LEU A 103 1.81 2.57 2.66
C LEU A 103 1.12 3.80 3.25
N GLY A 104 1.76 4.44 4.21
CA GLY A 104 1.34 5.71 4.78
C GLY A 104 2.36 6.82 4.50
N ALA A 105 1.91 8.07 4.52
CA ALA A 105 2.79 9.22 4.41
C ALA A 105 2.38 10.29 5.42
N ASN A 106 3.26 10.56 6.37
CA ASN A 106 3.10 11.64 7.34
C ASN A 106 4.45 12.36 7.49
N PRO A 107 4.57 13.62 7.04
CA PRO A 107 3.51 14.40 6.38
C PRO A 107 3.19 13.86 4.97
N ALA A 108 1.94 14.02 4.51
CA ALA A 108 1.53 13.68 3.15
C ALA A 108 2.12 14.63 2.10
N ARG A 109 2.29 15.90 2.47
CA ARG A 109 3.05 16.95 1.78
C ARG A 109 4.05 17.55 2.76
N VAL A 110 5.33 17.45 2.44
CA VAL A 110 6.40 18.00 3.28
C VAL A 110 6.26 19.53 3.38
N PRO A 111 6.18 20.11 4.61
CA PRO A 111 5.84 21.52 4.79
C PRO A 111 7.02 22.48 4.56
N SER A 112 8.26 22.04 4.75
CA SER A 112 9.44 22.90 4.63
C SER A 112 10.74 22.09 4.53
N GLY A 113 11.83 22.78 4.15
CA GLY A 113 13.17 22.22 4.07
C GLY A 113 13.52 21.64 2.68
N PRO A 114 14.60 20.86 2.56
CA PRO A 114 15.10 20.42 1.25
C PRO A 114 14.13 19.57 0.42
N LEU A 115 13.14 18.96 1.07
CA LEU A 115 12.11 18.12 0.44
C LEU A 115 10.74 18.80 0.43
N GLU A 116 10.67 20.11 0.66
CA GLU A 116 9.42 20.87 0.68
C GLU A 116 8.55 20.59 -0.56
N GLY A 117 7.26 20.34 -0.33
CA GLY A 117 6.30 20.06 -1.38
C GLY A 117 6.27 18.61 -1.87
N GLN A 118 7.23 17.76 -1.49
CA GLN A 118 7.21 16.33 -1.84
C GLN A 118 5.91 15.67 -1.35
N ARG A 119 5.27 14.89 -2.23
CA ARG A 119 4.06 14.10 -1.98
C ARG A 119 4.26 12.65 -2.43
N VAL A 120 4.78 11.79 -1.54
CA VAL A 120 5.16 10.40 -1.88
C VAL A 120 3.97 9.58 -2.42
N LEU A 121 2.77 9.82 -1.89
CA LEU A 121 1.53 9.15 -2.28
C LEU A 121 0.56 10.10 -3.01
N GLY A 122 1.07 11.17 -3.62
CA GLY A 122 0.24 12.19 -4.26
C GLY A 122 -0.43 11.74 -5.56
N ALA A 123 0.20 10.84 -6.32
CA ALA A 123 -0.33 10.38 -7.60
C ALA A 123 -1.67 9.64 -7.47
N GLN A 124 -1.83 8.81 -6.43
CA GLN A 124 -3.08 8.11 -6.13
C GLN A 124 -4.22 9.11 -5.84
N GLU A 125 -3.94 10.12 -5.02
CA GLU A 125 -4.91 11.19 -4.70
C GLU A 125 -5.30 11.97 -5.94
N ASP A 126 -4.31 12.38 -6.75
CA ASP A 126 -4.54 13.23 -7.92
C ASP A 126 -5.41 12.51 -8.97
N LEU A 127 -5.11 11.23 -9.24
CA LEU A 127 -5.90 10.38 -10.15
C LEU A 127 -7.31 10.14 -9.62
N ALA A 128 -7.48 9.84 -8.33
CA ALA A 128 -8.79 9.62 -7.73
C ALA A 128 -9.66 10.90 -7.75
N ARG A 129 -9.06 12.06 -7.50
CA ARG A 129 -9.73 13.37 -7.60
C ARG A 129 -10.10 13.71 -9.04
N GLU A 130 -9.20 13.46 -9.99
CA GLU A 130 -9.47 13.65 -11.42
C GLU A 130 -10.68 12.82 -11.84
N LEU A 131 -10.70 11.54 -11.46
CA LEU A 131 -11.80 10.61 -11.75
C LEU A 131 -13.14 11.10 -11.19
N VAL A 132 -13.24 11.38 -9.89
CA VAL A 132 -14.51 11.78 -9.26
C VAL A 132 -15.02 13.13 -9.76
N ARG A 133 -14.13 14.07 -10.08
CA ARG A 133 -14.49 15.40 -10.57
C ARG A 133 -14.93 15.38 -12.02
N GLY A 134 -14.34 14.50 -12.83
CA GLY A 134 -14.67 14.35 -14.24
C GLY A 134 -16.07 13.78 -14.49
N PHE A 135 -16.59 12.97 -13.56
CA PHE A 135 -17.87 12.30 -13.74
C PHE A 135 -19.03 13.28 -14.02
N ALA A 136 -19.91 12.86 -14.94
CA ALA A 136 -21.22 13.47 -15.12
C ALA A 136 -22.01 13.48 -13.79
N PRO A 137 -22.91 14.44 -13.56
CA PRO A 137 -23.58 14.61 -12.27
C PRO A 137 -24.22 13.33 -11.69
N ALA A 138 -24.88 12.53 -12.53
CA ALA A 138 -25.51 11.27 -12.10
C ALA A 138 -24.48 10.21 -11.66
N HIS A 139 -23.38 10.06 -12.40
CA HIS A 139 -22.29 9.15 -12.07
C HIS A 139 -21.55 9.60 -10.81
N ARG A 140 -21.30 10.90 -10.68
CA ARG A 140 -20.66 11.49 -9.50
C ARG A 140 -21.49 11.28 -8.25
N ALA A 141 -22.81 11.48 -8.34
CA ALA A 141 -23.72 11.25 -7.22
C ALA A 141 -23.71 9.80 -6.73
N ARG A 142 -23.48 8.83 -7.62
CA ARG A 142 -23.34 7.41 -7.26
C ARG A 142 -21.97 7.08 -6.68
N ALA A 143 -20.90 7.70 -7.20
CA ALA A 143 -19.54 7.49 -6.70
C ALA A 143 -19.34 8.11 -5.30
N ILE A 144 -20.01 9.23 -4.97
CA ILE A 144 -19.89 9.86 -3.66
C ILE A 144 -20.76 9.13 -2.63
N ILE A 145 -20.11 8.54 -1.63
CA ILE A 145 -20.76 7.79 -0.54
C ILE A 145 -20.84 8.55 0.78
N GLY A 146 -20.24 9.74 0.84
CA GLY A 146 -20.27 10.58 2.03
C GLY A 146 -19.78 12.00 1.73
N THR A 147 -20.39 13.00 2.37
CA THR A 147 -19.95 14.41 2.27
C THR A 147 -18.74 14.71 3.14
N ARG A 148 -18.37 13.80 4.04
CA ARG A 148 -17.18 13.86 4.90
C ARG A 148 -16.35 12.60 4.69
N SER A 149 -15.04 12.70 4.94
CA SER A 149 -14.17 11.53 4.98
C SER A 149 -14.65 10.50 6.01
N LEU A 150 -14.27 9.24 5.81
CA LEU A 150 -14.56 8.15 6.76
C LEU A 150 -13.61 8.15 7.97
N GLY A 151 -12.56 8.97 7.95
CA GLY A 151 -11.72 9.29 9.10
C GLY A 151 -10.47 8.41 9.25
N ASP A 152 -10.51 7.20 8.71
CA ASP A 152 -9.36 6.30 8.57
C ASP A 152 -9.71 5.15 7.61
N ILE A 153 -8.77 4.22 7.41
CA ILE A 153 -8.99 2.92 6.77
C ILE A 153 -10.08 2.13 7.52
N VAL A 154 -11.13 1.76 6.79
CA VAL A 154 -12.26 1.03 7.36
C VAL A 154 -11.83 -0.40 7.71
N THR A 155 -11.10 -1.08 6.83
CA THR A 155 -10.59 -2.45 7.07
C THR A 155 -9.27 -2.53 7.82
N GLY A 156 -9.06 -1.61 8.77
CA GLY A 156 -7.90 -1.64 9.68
C GLY A 156 -7.80 -2.91 10.55
N PRO A 157 -6.77 -3.01 11.40
CA PRO A 157 -6.52 -4.20 12.23
C PRO A 157 -7.77 -4.68 13.00
N GLY A 158 -8.07 -5.97 12.90
CA GLY A 158 -9.25 -6.60 13.53
C GLY A 158 -10.59 -6.31 12.84
N ARG A 159 -10.60 -5.51 11.77
CA ARG A 159 -11.81 -5.12 11.02
C ARG A 159 -11.74 -5.53 9.55
N GLY A 160 -11.02 -6.62 9.25
CA GLY A 160 -10.75 -7.08 7.89
C GLY A 160 -12.02 -7.33 7.05
N ASP A 161 -13.11 -7.70 7.70
CA ASP A 161 -14.41 -8.01 7.08
C ASP A 161 -15.42 -6.85 7.13
N ALA A 162 -15.00 -5.64 7.55
CA ALA A 162 -15.91 -4.50 7.69
C ALA A 162 -16.51 -4.03 6.35
N LEU A 163 -15.84 -4.34 5.23
CA LEU A 163 -16.31 -4.01 3.88
C LEU A 163 -16.55 -5.29 3.07
N ARG A 164 -17.82 -5.74 3.03
CA ARG A 164 -18.23 -6.94 2.27
C ARG A 164 -18.83 -6.64 0.90
N THR A 165 -19.51 -5.51 0.78
CA THR A 165 -20.24 -5.16 -0.43
C THR A 165 -19.60 -3.94 -1.10
N PRO A 166 -19.26 -4.04 -2.40
CA PRO A 166 -18.88 -2.88 -3.19
C PRO A 166 -19.98 -1.81 -3.20
N VAL A 167 -19.56 -0.55 -3.22
CA VAL A 167 -20.45 0.61 -3.33
C VAL A 167 -19.76 1.61 -4.26
N GLY A 168 -20.50 2.58 -4.76
CA GLY A 168 -19.98 3.59 -5.66
C GLY A 168 -20.40 3.32 -7.10
N LEU A 169 -19.58 3.76 -8.04
CA LEU A 169 -19.79 3.56 -9.47
C LEU A 169 -18.91 2.42 -9.98
N ALA A 170 -19.50 1.41 -10.64
CA ALA A 170 -18.74 0.34 -11.25
C ALA A 170 -17.95 0.84 -12.47
N ILE A 171 -16.75 0.31 -12.70
CA ILE A 171 -15.93 0.63 -13.89
C ILE A 171 -16.70 0.32 -15.19
N GLY A 172 -17.52 -0.74 -15.18
CA GLY A 172 -18.39 -1.12 -16.30
C GLY A 172 -19.41 -0.07 -16.72
N GLU A 173 -19.75 0.85 -15.82
CA GLU A 173 -20.72 1.92 -16.04
C GLU A 173 -20.05 3.25 -16.39
N MET A 174 -18.72 3.32 -16.35
CA MET A 174 -17.95 4.49 -16.75
C MET A 174 -17.84 4.57 -18.27
N ASP A 175 -17.81 5.80 -18.80
CA ASP A 175 -17.39 6.02 -20.19
C ASP A 175 -15.89 5.70 -20.37
N ALA A 176 -15.43 5.65 -21.63
CA ALA A 176 -14.06 5.22 -21.93
C ALA A 176 -12.97 6.10 -21.27
N PRO A 177 -13.05 7.45 -21.28
CA PRO A 177 -12.10 8.29 -20.55
C PRO A 177 -12.01 7.99 -19.05
N HIS A 178 -13.16 7.85 -18.37
CA HIS A 178 -13.18 7.59 -16.93
C HIS A 178 -12.75 6.16 -16.59
N ARG A 179 -13.11 5.17 -17.43
CA ARG A 179 -12.60 3.80 -17.31
C ARG A 179 -11.08 3.77 -17.40
N SER A 180 -10.51 4.47 -18.38
CA SER A 180 -9.06 4.60 -18.51
C SER A 180 -8.40 5.25 -17.28
N LEU A 181 -9.03 6.28 -16.70
CA LEU A 181 -8.57 6.89 -15.44
C LEU A 181 -8.64 5.93 -14.25
N ALA A 182 -9.71 5.15 -14.11
CA ALA A 182 -9.84 4.15 -13.05
C ALA A 182 -8.79 3.03 -13.18
N GLU A 183 -8.50 2.59 -14.40
CA GLU A 183 -7.42 1.64 -14.68
C GLU A 183 -6.04 2.22 -14.35
N ARG A 184 -5.78 3.48 -14.68
CA ARG A 184 -4.55 4.19 -14.29
C ARG A 184 -4.42 4.35 -12.78
N LEU A 185 -5.53 4.60 -12.07
CA LEU A 185 -5.53 4.65 -10.61
C LEU A 185 -5.17 3.28 -10.03
N LEU A 186 -5.77 2.20 -10.53
CA LEU A 186 -5.42 0.83 -10.13
C LEU A 186 -3.95 0.50 -10.42
N ASP A 187 -3.46 0.91 -11.59
CA ASP A 187 -2.07 0.76 -12.03
C ASP A 187 -1.08 1.36 -11.03
N GLU A 188 -1.41 2.51 -10.43
CA GLU A 188 -0.58 3.20 -9.44
C GLU A 188 -0.27 2.35 -8.18
N PHE A 189 -1.10 1.35 -7.90
CA PHE A 189 -0.90 0.37 -6.84
C PHE A 189 -0.09 -0.82 -7.34
N VAL A 190 -0.53 -1.42 -8.45
CA VAL A 190 0.05 -2.66 -8.98
C VAL A 190 1.47 -2.44 -9.48
N ARG A 191 1.77 -1.28 -10.10
CA ARG A 191 3.10 -0.93 -10.61
C ARG A 191 4.17 -0.77 -9.55
N ASN A 192 3.80 -0.75 -8.26
CA ASN A 192 4.77 -0.76 -7.17
C ASN A 192 5.47 -2.12 -7.07
N LEU A 193 4.85 -3.18 -7.58
CA LEU A 193 5.44 -4.51 -7.67
C LEU A 193 6.40 -4.61 -8.85
N ARG A 194 7.38 -5.50 -8.75
CA ARG A 194 8.22 -5.88 -9.89
C ARG A 194 7.35 -6.46 -11.02
N THR A 195 7.84 -6.33 -12.26
CA THR A 195 7.07 -6.63 -13.47
C THR A 195 6.33 -7.96 -13.42
N GLU A 196 6.99 -9.06 -13.03
CA GLU A 196 6.37 -10.38 -13.05
C GLU A 196 5.20 -10.49 -12.06
N LEU A 197 5.37 -9.91 -10.86
CA LEU A 197 4.31 -9.88 -9.85
C LEU A 197 3.18 -8.92 -10.27
N ALA A 198 3.53 -7.77 -10.83
CA ALA A 198 2.56 -6.80 -11.33
C ALA A 198 1.66 -7.41 -12.42
N GLU A 199 2.25 -8.07 -13.43
CA GLU A 199 1.50 -8.72 -14.50
C GLU A 199 0.60 -9.84 -13.98
N ALA A 200 1.09 -10.65 -13.04
CA ALA A 200 0.28 -11.68 -12.41
C ALA A 200 -0.92 -11.10 -11.63
N GLN A 201 -0.74 -9.98 -10.92
CA GLN A 201 -1.84 -9.28 -10.25
C GLN A 201 -2.83 -8.66 -11.25
N ARG A 202 -2.35 -8.06 -12.35
CA ARG A 202 -3.22 -7.55 -13.42
C ARG A 202 -4.07 -8.64 -14.03
N ALA A 203 -3.46 -9.79 -14.35
CA ALA A 203 -4.17 -10.95 -14.88
C ALA A 203 -5.27 -11.38 -13.91
N ARG A 204 -4.95 -11.51 -12.62
CA ARG A 204 -5.93 -11.88 -11.59
C ARG A 204 -7.09 -10.89 -11.47
N ILE A 205 -6.82 -9.59 -11.50
CA ILE A 205 -7.87 -8.57 -11.41
C ILE A 205 -8.75 -8.61 -12.66
N ARG A 206 -8.15 -8.78 -13.85
CA ARG A 206 -8.89 -8.89 -15.12
C ARG A 206 -9.80 -10.11 -15.15
N GLU A 207 -9.27 -11.28 -14.78
CA GLU A 207 -10.03 -12.54 -14.68
C GLU A 207 -11.19 -12.45 -13.69
N ALA A 208 -11.00 -11.72 -12.59
CA ALA A 208 -12.05 -11.49 -11.58
C ALA A 208 -13.12 -10.48 -12.03
N GLY A 209 -12.96 -9.85 -13.19
CA GLY A 209 -13.89 -8.88 -13.74
C GLY A 209 -13.54 -7.44 -13.34
N LEU A 210 -12.71 -6.78 -14.16
CA LEU A 210 -12.35 -5.37 -13.98
C LEU A 210 -13.60 -4.46 -13.91
N GLU A 211 -14.60 -4.73 -14.75
CA GLU A 211 -15.83 -3.96 -14.84
C GLU A 211 -16.66 -3.99 -13.54
N ALA A 212 -16.47 -5.01 -12.71
CA ALA A 212 -17.17 -5.18 -11.43
C ALA A 212 -16.49 -4.43 -10.27
N ILE A 213 -15.32 -3.82 -10.49
CA ILE A 213 -14.67 -2.99 -9.49
C ILE A 213 -15.44 -1.66 -9.39
N HIS A 214 -15.80 -1.29 -8.17
CA HIS A 214 -16.48 -0.04 -7.89
C HIS A 214 -15.51 0.99 -7.32
N PHE A 215 -15.60 2.22 -7.82
CA PHE A 215 -14.93 3.38 -7.25
C PHE A 215 -15.92 4.16 -6.37
N ALA A 216 -15.51 4.45 -5.14
CA ALA A 216 -16.27 5.28 -4.21
C ALA A 216 -15.40 6.37 -3.57
N TRP A 217 -16.02 7.51 -3.28
CA TRP A 217 -15.40 8.70 -2.72
C TRP A 217 -16.18 9.23 -1.52
N ALA A 218 -15.49 9.71 -0.49
CA ALA A 218 -16.09 10.40 0.65
C ALA A 218 -15.29 11.64 1.03
N GLY A 219 -15.97 12.77 1.25
CA GLY A 219 -15.36 14.05 1.60
C GLY A 219 -15.35 15.09 0.47
N PRO A 220 -14.84 16.30 0.73
CA PRO A 220 -14.80 17.39 -0.26
C PRO A 220 -13.89 17.06 -1.45
N LEU A 221 -14.22 17.60 -2.63
CA LEU A 221 -13.50 17.31 -3.88
C LEU A 221 -12.25 18.19 -4.07
N GLU A 222 -12.15 19.27 -3.30
CA GLU A 222 -11.05 20.22 -3.37
C GLU A 222 -9.74 19.59 -2.85
N PRO A 223 -8.60 19.80 -3.52
CA PRO A 223 -7.29 19.37 -3.05
C PRO A 223 -6.98 19.87 -1.63
N GLY A 224 -6.24 19.07 -0.86
CA GLY A 224 -5.87 19.42 0.52
C GLY A 224 -7.02 19.39 1.53
N ARG A 225 -8.18 18.83 1.16
CA ARG A 225 -9.28 18.56 2.09
C ARG A 225 -9.32 17.10 2.48
N ALA A 226 -9.81 16.87 3.71
CA ALA A 226 -9.95 15.55 4.30
C ALA A 226 -10.83 14.66 3.44
N HIS A 227 -10.33 13.51 3.00
CA HIS A 227 -11.03 12.65 2.06
C HIS A 227 -10.68 11.18 2.25
N TYR A 228 -11.55 10.34 1.69
CA TYR A 228 -11.38 8.92 1.56
C TYR A 228 -11.81 8.48 0.17
N PHE A 229 -11.11 7.52 -0.43
CA PHE A 229 -11.63 6.79 -1.58
C PHE A 229 -11.35 5.30 -1.45
N ARG A 230 -12.12 4.49 -2.18
CA ARG A 230 -11.85 3.07 -2.33
C ARG A 230 -12.11 2.54 -3.73
N MET A 231 -11.35 1.54 -4.12
CA MET A 231 -11.65 0.66 -5.25
C MET A 231 -11.95 -0.74 -4.71
N HIS A 232 -13.15 -1.25 -4.96
CA HIS A 232 -13.61 -2.50 -4.35
C HIS A 232 -14.25 -3.41 -5.42
N GLY A 233 -13.70 -4.60 -5.62
CA GLY A 233 -14.22 -5.65 -6.47
C GLY A 233 -13.93 -7.06 -5.91
N PRO A 234 -14.15 -8.13 -6.68
CA PRO A 234 -14.15 -9.50 -6.16
C PRO A 234 -12.83 -9.98 -5.56
N ARG A 235 -11.69 -9.54 -6.14
CA ARG A 235 -10.33 -9.85 -5.65
C ARG A 235 -9.49 -8.58 -5.41
N LEU A 236 -10.16 -7.47 -5.10
CA LEU A 236 -9.51 -6.18 -4.95
C LEU A 236 -10.22 -5.35 -3.89
N LEU A 237 -9.49 -4.94 -2.87
CA LEU A 237 -9.88 -3.84 -2.00
C LEU A 237 -8.71 -2.88 -1.83
N ILE A 238 -8.84 -1.69 -2.38
CA ILE A 238 -7.95 -0.57 -2.16
C ILE A 238 -8.70 0.46 -1.33
N GLU A 239 -8.10 0.91 -0.23
CA GLU A 239 -8.58 2.03 0.57
C GLU A 239 -7.49 3.09 0.65
N HIS A 240 -7.90 4.36 0.60
CA HIS A 240 -7.00 5.50 0.78
C HIS A 240 -7.73 6.55 1.62
N ASP A 241 -7.16 6.90 2.76
CA ASP A 241 -7.63 7.95 3.64
C ASP A 241 -6.55 9.02 3.77
N ASN A 242 -6.96 10.28 3.73
CA ASN A 242 -6.15 11.39 4.17
C ASN A 242 -7.02 12.38 4.92
N THR A 243 -7.28 12.08 6.20
CA THR A 243 -8.13 12.89 7.07
C THR A 243 -7.36 13.59 8.17
N GLN A 244 -6.35 12.91 8.73
CA GLN A 244 -5.65 13.37 9.93
C GLN A 244 -4.68 14.52 9.60
N ASN A 245 -4.30 15.28 10.63
CA ASN A 245 -3.34 16.38 10.55
C ASN A 245 -3.66 17.38 9.43
N ASP A 246 -4.93 17.83 9.36
CA ASP A 246 -5.42 18.74 8.32
C ASP A 246 -5.26 18.19 6.90
N ALA A 247 -5.63 16.92 6.70
CA ALA A 247 -5.44 16.18 5.45
C ALA A 247 -3.96 16.15 5.00
N ASN A 248 -3.06 15.92 5.97
CA ASN A 248 -1.63 15.80 5.73
C ASN A 248 -1.03 14.52 6.32
N HIS A 249 -1.85 13.47 6.43
CA HIS A 249 -1.42 12.16 6.93
C HIS A 249 -2.23 11.08 6.20
N VAL A 250 -1.59 10.52 5.17
CA VAL A 250 -2.17 9.52 4.30
C VAL A 250 -2.01 8.13 4.91
N HIS A 251 -3.08 7.35 4.87
CA HIS A 251 -3.05 5.89 5.00
C HIS A 251 -3.59 5.28 3.70
N SER A 252 -2.86 4.31 3.14
CA SER A 252 -3.30 3.61 1.93
C SER A 252 -3.06 2.11 2.07
N VAL A 253 -4.11 1.33 1.83
CA VAL A 253 -4.12 -0.13 1.94
C VAL A 253 -4.55 -0.74 0.61
N TRP A 254 -3.88 -1.80 0.19
CA TRP A 254 -4.29 -2.70 -0.88
C TRP A 254 -4.38 -4.14 -0.34
N ARG A 255 -5.51 -4.79 -0.59
CA ARG A 255 -5.83 -6.16 -0.20
C ARG A 255 -6.41 -6.94 -1.37
N ASP A 256 -6.09 -8.23 -1.40
CA ASP A 256 -6.88 -9.25 -2.08
C ASP A 256 -7.48 -10.12 -0.97
N PRO A 257 -8.76 -9.94 -0.62
CA PRO A 257 -9.39 -10.68 0.47
C PRO A 257 -9.31 -12.21 0.30
N THR A 258 -9.11 -12.71 -0.93
CA THR A 258 -8.96 -14.14 -1.22
C THR A 258 -7.54 -14.66 -1.03
N ARG A 259 -6.53 -13.79 -0.97
CA ARG A 259 -5.11 -14.19 -0.88
C ARG A 259 -4.31 -13.45 0.20
N ASP A 260 -4.98 -12.70 1.06
CA ASP A 260 -4.32 -12.00 2.16
C ASP A 260 -3.48 -12.94 3.01
N MET A 261 -2.23 -12.52 3.28
CA MET A 261 -1.24 -13.28 4.04
C MET A 261 -0.86 -14.64 3.42
N GLY A 262 -1.23 -14.90 2.16
CA GLY A 262 -0.92 -16.16 1.47
C GLY A 262 -1.63 -17.39 2.03
N LEU A 263 -2.71 -17.22 2.79
CA LEU A 263 -3.43 -18.34 3.43
C LEU A 263 -3.87 -19.40 2.41
N ASP A 264 -4.43 -18.99 1.29
CA ASP A 264 -4.96 -19.90 0.27
C ASP A 264 -3.85 -20.61 -0.52
N ILE A 265 -2.79 -19.91 -0.92
CA ILE A 265 -1.67 -20.54 -1.65
C ILE A 265 -0.89 -21.53 -0.78
N LEU A 266 -0.79 -21.27 0.53
CA LEU A 266 -0.18 -22.21 1.47
C LEU A 266 -1.10 -23.42 1.68
N ALA A 267 -2.40 -23.21 1.81
CA ALA A 267 -3.36 -24.30 1.89
C ALA A 267 -3.35 -25.20 0.62
N GLU A 268 -3.28 -24.61 -0.57
CA GLU A 268 -3.11 -25.33 -1.84
C GLU A 268 -1.78 -26.09 -1.91
N HIS A 269 -0.69 -25.49 -1.44
CA HIS A 269 0.62 -26.15 -1.36
C HIS A 269 0.57 -27.40 -0.45
N TYR A 270 -0.03 -27.30 0.74
CA TYR A 270 -0.16 -28.45 1.64
C TYR A 270 -1.06 -29.56 1.06
N LYS A 271 -2.11 -29.21 0.32
CA LYS A 271 -2.99 -30.18 -0.35
C LYS A 271 -2.28 -30.92 -1.50
N SER A 272 -1.43 -30.22 -2.24
CA SER A 272 -0.72 -30.78 -3.41
C SER A 272 0.60 -31.49 -3.04
N GLY A 273 1.27 -31.07 -1.95
CA GLY A 273 2.60 -31.54 -1.56
C GLY A 273 2.66 -32.75 -0.63
N HIS A 274 1.54 -33.15 0.01
CA HIS A 274 1.52 -34.26 0.97
C HIS A 274 0.87 -35.55 0.47
N HIS A 275 0.70 -35.73 -0.85
CA HIS A 275 0.38 -37.05 -1.44
C HIS A 275 1.59 -37.98 -1.59
N GLY A 276 2.67 -37.77 -0.82
CA GLY A 276 3.88 -38.59 -0.89
C GLY A 276 4.63 -38.70 0.44
N ALA A 277 4.11 -39.49 1.37
CA ALA A 277 4.84 -40.57 2.04
C ALA A 277 3.88 -41.37 2.95
N PRO A 278 3.92 -42.72 2.92
CA PRO A 278 3.17 -43.60 3.82
C PRO A 278 3.65 -43.54 5.27
#